data_AF-A0A929QTZ7-F1
#
_entry.id   AF-A0A929QTZ7-F1
#
_cell.length_a   1.000
_cell.length_b   1.000
_cell.length_c   1.000
_cell.angle_alpha   90.00
_cell.angle_beta   90.00
_cell.angle_gamma   90.00
#
_symmetry.space_group_name_H-M   'P 1'
#
loop_
_entity.id
_entity.type
_entity.pdbx_description
1 polymer ?
#
loop_
_entity_poly.entity_id
_entity_poly.type
_entity_poly.pdbx_seq_one_letter_code
_entity_poly.pdbx_strand_id
1 'polypeptide(L)'
;MSIHIAAQEGQIAEVVLFPGDPLRAQYIAETFLENVTRYNTVRNMFGFTGTYKGVPVSVQGSGMGIPSAMIYAEELYQSYGVKTIIRIGTAGGMKESVKVRDIVFGQGATTDS
;
A
#
# COMPACT_ATOMS: atom_id res chain seq x y z
N MET A 1 13.50 -10.93 4.25
CA MET A 1 12.87 -11.33 2.98
C MET A 1 11.71 -12.26 3.31
N SER A 2 10.50 -11.95 2.86
CA SER A 2 9.30 -12.74 3.11
C SER A 2 8.90 -13.57 1.88
N ILE A 3 7.75 -14.23 1.93
CA ILE A 3 7.28 -15.12 0.85
C ILE A 3 6.76 -14.30 -0.34
N HIS A 4 6.09 -13.17 -0.10
CA HIS A 4 5.42 -12.38 -1.14
C HIS A 4 6.09 -11.03 -1.41
N ILE A 5 7.08 -10.65 -0.59
CA ILE A 5 7.87 -9.43 -0.75
C ILE A 5 9.36 -9.81 -0.76
N ALA A 6 10.04 -9.52 -1.87
CA ALA A 6 11.46 -9.83 -2.06
C ALA A 6 12.40 -8.72 -1.54
N ALA A 7 11.91 -7.80 -0.71
CA ALA A 7 12.72 -6.73 -0.16
C ALA A 7 13.79 -7.27 0.80
N GLN A 8 14.95 -6.64 0.78
CA GLN A 8 15.99 -6.76 1.79
C GLN A 8 15.59 -5.96 3.04
N GLU A 9 16.20 -6.29 4.17
CA GLU A 9 16.01 -5.54 5.41
C GLU A 9 16.41 -4.07 5.23
N GLY A 10 15.61 -3.16 5.78
CA GLY A 10 15.81 -1.70 5.65
C GLY A 10 15.37 -1.08 4.32
N GLN A 11 14.92 -1.86 3.33
CA GLN A 11 14.45 -1.30 2.05
C GLN A 11 13.02 -0.74 2.09
N ILE A 12 12.23 -1.09 3.10
CA ILE A 12 10.86 -0.61 3.28
C ILE A 12 10.83 0.38 4.43
N ALA A 13 10.25 1.56 4.20
CA ALA A 13 10.09 2.60 5.22
C ALA A 13 9.03 2.20 6.26
N GLU A 14 9.10 2.83 7.44
CA GLU A 14 8.14 2.57 8.53
C GLU A 14 6.69 2.95 8.19
N VAL A 15 6.49 3.84 7.21
CA VAL A 15 5.18 4.28 6.71
C VAL A 15 4.98 3.79 5.28
N VAL A 16 3.91 3.00 5.09
CA VAL A 16 3.55 2.41 3.79
C VAL A 16 2.17 2.90 3.35
N LEU A 17 2.10 3.49 2.15
CA LEU A 17 0.85 3.65 1.41
C LEU A 17 0.49 2.33 0.72
N PHE A 18 -0.77 1.92 0.82
CA PHE A 18 -1.16 0.53 0.53
C PHE A 18 -2.32 0.42 -0.47
N PRO A 19 -2.09 0.80 -1.75
CA PRO A 19 -3.09 0.64 -2.81
C PRO A 19 -3.34 -0.84 -3.16
N GLY A 20 -4.56 -1.17 -3.61
CA GLY A 20 -4.85 -2.51 -4.13
C GLY A 20 -4.16 -2.83 -5.45
N ASP A 21 -4.07 -1.83 -6.33
CA ASP A 21 -3.50 -1.95 -7.67
C ASP A 21 -1.99 -1.65 -7.66
N PRO A 22 -1.12 -2.58 -8.09
CA PRO A 22 0.32 -2.35 -8.17
C PRO A 22 0.70 -1.28 -9.21
N LEU A 23 -0.11 -1.05 -10.24
CA LEU A 23 0.12 0.05 -11.20
C LEU A 23 -0.16 1.40 -10.56
N ARG A 24 -1.10 1.46 -9.61
CA ARG A 24 -1.29 2.65 -8.78
C ARG A 24 -0.12 2.87 -7.83
N ALA A 25 0.48 1.81 -7.29
CA ALA A 25 1.71 1.94 -6.50
C ALA A 25 2.84 2.55 -7.34
N GLN A 26 3.01 2.08 -8.57
CA GLN A 26 3.98 2.63 -9.52
C GLN A 26 3.68 4.10 -9.85
N TYR A 27 2.43 4.42 -10.20
CA TYR A 27 2.01 5.79 -10.47
C TYR A 27 2.35 6.74 -9.31
N ILE A 28 2.07 6.33 -8.06
CA ILE A 28 2.37 7.15 -6.88
C ILE A 28 3.86 7.36 -6.74
N ALA A 29 4.65 6.29 -6.88
CA ALA A 29 6.09 6.36 -6.76
C ALA A 29 6.69 7.31 -7.80
N GLU A 30 6.32 7.17 -9.07
CA GLU A 30 6.83 7.99 -10.17
C GLU A 30 6.36 9.45 -10.13
N THR A 31 5.17 9.71 -9.60
CA THR A 31 4.57 11.04 -9.61
C THR A 31 4.93 11.88 -8.39
N PHE A 32 5.06 11.27 -7.21
CA PHE A 32 5.15 12.00 -5.95
C PHE A 32 6.44 11.78 -5.18
N LEU A 33 7.17 10.69 -5.42
CA LEU A 33 8.37 10.35 -4.64
C LEU A 33 9.64 10.72 -5.39
N GLU A 34 10.66 11.08 -4.62
CA GLU A 34 12.04 11.25 -5.08
C GLU A 34 12.88 10.02 -4.69
N ASN A 35 14.03 9.83 -5.34
CA ASN A 35 14.99 8.75 -5.03
C ASN A 35 14.36 7.35 -5.00
N VAL A 36 13.46 7.09 -5.94
CA VAL A 36 12.61 5.89 -5.94
C VAL A 36 13.41 4.64 -6.26
N THR A 37 13.25 3.61 -5.44
CA THR A 37 13.72 2.25 -5.67
C THR A 37 12.56 1.28 -5.63
N ARG A 38 12.41 0.44 -6.65
CA ARG A 38 11.44 -0.67 -6.65
C ARG A 38 12.04 -1.87 -5.92
N TYR A 39 11.52 -2.19 -4.75
CA TYR A 39 12.01 -3.30 -3.93
C TYR A 39 11.27 -4.62 -4.17
N ASN A 40 10.07 -4.61 -4.77
CA ASN A 40 9.30 -5.84 -5.02
C ASN A 40 8.74 -5.92 -6.43
N THR A 41 8.81 -7.11 -7.01
CA THR A 41 8.13 -7.51 -8.25
C THR A 41 7.51 -8.91 -8.16
N VAL A 42 7.61 -9.57 -7.00
CA VAL A 42 7.03 -10.91 -6.79
C VAL A 42 5.54 -10.88 -7.13
N ARG A 43 5.11 -11.77 -8.03
CA ARG A 43 3.72 -11.86 -8.54
C ARG A 43 3.22 -10.57 -9.22
N ASN A 44 4.13 -9.72 -9.71
CA ASN A 44 3.84 -8.37 -10.19
C ASN A 44 3.20 -7.46 -9.12
N MET A 45 3.37 -7.78 -7.83
CA MET A 45 2.88 -6.93 -6.75
C MET A 45 3.93 -5.88 -6.39
N PHE A 46 3.95 -4.81 -7.18
CA PHE A 46 4.98 -3.79 -7.09
C PHE A 46 5.02 -3.10 -5.73
N GLY A 47 6.25 -2.89 -5.25
CA GLY A 47 6.57 -2.18 -4.03
C GLY A 47 7.72 -1.23 -4.27
N PHE A 48 7.60 0.00 -3.78
CA PHE A 48 8.55 1.08 -3.99
C PHE A 48 8.85 1.80 -2.68
N THR A 49 10.08 2.28 -2.54
CA THR A 49 10.47 3.20 -1.47
C THR A 49 11.11 4.42 -2.11
N GLY A 50 10.76 5.59 -1.61
CA GLY A 50 11.39 6.85 -1.99
C GLY A 50 11.24 7.86 -0.85
N THR A 51 11.43 9.12 -1.18
CA THR A 51 11.28 10.23 -0.22
C THR A 51 10.21 11.20 -0.69
N TYR A 52 9.32 11.59 0.22
CA TYR A 52 8.37 12.68 0.01
C TYR A 52 8.71 13.83 0.95
N LYS A 53 9.11 14.98 0.40
CA LYS A 53 9.54 16.16 1.20
C LYS A 53 10.60 15.81 2.25
N GLY A 54 11.59 15.00 1.87
CA GLY A 54 12.67 14.53 2.74
C GLY A 54 12.30 13.39 3.70
N VAL A 55 11.04 12.95 3.73
CA VAL A 55 10.58 11.85 4.60
C VAL A 55 10.54 10.54 3.81
N PRO A 56 11.20 9.46 4.27
CA PRO A 56 11.09 8.14 3.65
C PRO A 56 9.66 7.61 3.71
N VAL A 57 9.12 7.21 2.55
CA VAL A 57 7.78 6.63 2.42
C VAL A 57 7.84 5.48 1.42
N SER A 58 7.16 4.40 1.75
CA SER A 58 6.98 3.26 0.85
C SER A 58 5.57 3.20 0.29
N VAL A 59 5.41 2.58 -0.87
CA VAL A 59 4.12 2.30 -1.51
C VAL A 59 4.10 0.85 -1.96
N GLN A 60 3.16 0.07 -1.45
CA GLN A 60 3.06 -1.38 -1.69
C GLN A 60 1.68 -1.75 -2.23
N GLY A 61 1.65 -2.44 -3.38
CA GLY A 61 0.43 -3.08 -3.86
C GLY A 61 -0.07 -4.17 -2.89
N SER A 62 -1.38 -4.25 -2.65
CA SER A 62 -2.01 -5.23 -1.75
C SER A 62 -2.81 -6.33 -2.48
N GLY A 63 -3.08 -6.15 -3.77
CA GLY A 63 -4.10 -6.91 -4.50
C GLY A 63 -5.53 -6.63 -4.01
N MET A 64 -6.46 -7.50 -4.40
CA MET A 64 -7.89 -7.37 -4.12
C MET A 64 -8.38 -8.41 -3.10
N GLY A 65 -9.28 -8.00 -2.21
CA GLY A 65 -9.89 -8.86 -1.20
C GLY A 65 -9.09 -8.95 0.11
N ILE A 66 -9.78 -9.35 1.18
CA ILE A 66 -9.22 -9.49 2.53
C ILE A 66 -8.00 -10.43 2.54
N PRO A 67 -8.05 -11.66 1.96
CA PRO A 67 -6.92 -12.58 2.04
C PRO A 67 -5.64 -12.04 1.41
N SER A 68 -5.75 -11.43 0.22
CA SER A 68 -4.60 -10.83 -0.47
C SER A 68 -4.01 -9.70 0.36
N ALA A 69 -4.84 -8.75 0.79
CA ALA A 69 -4.38 -7.59 1.54
C ALA A 69 -3.69 -7.99 2.86
N MET A 70 -4.22 -8.99 3.56
CA MET A 70 -3.69 -9.43 4.85
C MET A 70 -2.33 -10.12 4.73
N ILE A 71 -2.05 -10.86 3.65
CA ILE A 71 -0.73 -11.46 3.43
C ILE A 71 0.36 -10.38 3.39
N TYR A 72 0.16 -9.35 2.56
CA TYR A 72 1.16 -8.28 2.42
C TYR A 72 1.24 -7.42 3.69
N ALA A 73 0.10 -7.14 4.34
CA ALA A 73 0.10 -6.36 5.59
C ALA A 73 0.84 -7.09 6.72
N GLU A 74 0.63 -8.39 6.88
CA GLU A 74 1.33 -9.22 7.88
C GLU A 74 2.83 -9.27 7.62
N GLU A 75 3.24 -9.50 6.37
CA GLU A 75 4.67 -9.52 6.02
C GLU A 75 5.33 -8.15 6.23
N LEU A 76 4.67 -7.05 5.85
CA LEU A 76 5.15 -5.68 6.09
C LEU A 76 5.37 -5.43 7.59
N TYR A 77 4.44 -5.84 8.45
CA TYR A 77 4.54 -5.65 9.88
C TYR A 77 5.60 -6.56 10.52
N GLN A 78 5.50 -7.87 10.32
CA GLN A 78 6.32 -8.87 11.01
C GLN A 78 7.75 -8.96 10.44
N SER A 79 7.89 -8.94 9.12
CA SER A 79 9.17 -9.20 8.45
C SER A 79 9.96 -7.93 8.15
N TYR A 80 9.29 -6.78 8.09
CA TYR A 80 9.89 -5.51 7.67
C TYR A 80 9.74 -4.38 8.69
N GLY A 81 9.08 -4.63 9.83
CA GLY A 81 9.00 -3.68 10.94
C GLY A 81 8.18 -2.43 10.64
N VAL A 82 7.35 -2.44 9.59
CA VAL A 82 6.47 -1.33 9.21
C VAL A 82 5.56 -0.97 10.39
N LYS A 83 5.45 0.32 10.69
CA LYS A 83 4.69 0.83 11.85
C LYS A 83 3.33 1.36 11.46
N THR A 84 3.20 1.92 10.25
CA THR A 84 1.97 2.55 9.78
C THR A 84 1.65 2.10 8.36
N ILE A 85 0.45 1.55 8.17
CA ILE A 85 -0.09 1.19 6.86
C ILE A 85 -1.31 2.07 6.60
N ILE A 86 -1.28 2.85 5.51
CA ILE A 86 -2.39 3.71 5.09
C ILE A 86 -2.92 3.18 3.76
N ARG A 87 -4.07 2.51 3.81
CA ARG A 87 -4.74 2.02 2.60
C ARG A 87 -5.37 3.19 1.84
N ILE A 88 -4.99 3.31 0.56
CA ILE A 88 -5.55 4.29 -0.37
C ILE A 88 -6.16 3.56 -1.57
N GLY A 89 -7.48 3.60 -1.67
CA GLY A 89 -8.23 2.81 -2.66
C GLY A 89 -9.45 3.56 -3.18
N THR A 90 -10.21 2.86 -4.00
CA THR A 90 -11.52 3.31 -4.50
C THR A 90 -12.61 2.50 -3.82
N ALA A 91 -13.80 3.09 -3.70
CA ALA A 91 -14.98 2.43 -3.14
C ALA A 91 -16.24 2.89 -3.89
N GLY A 92 -17.30 2.09 -3.81
CA GLY A 92 -18.64 2.48 -4.26
C GLY A 92 -19.39 3.24 -3.17
N GLY A 93 -19.91 4.43 -3.48
CA GLY A 93 -20.76 5.19 -2.57
C GLY A 93 -22.17 4.59 -2.52
N MET A 94 -22.63 4.17 -1.33
CA MET A 94 -23.98 3.62 -1.13
C MET A 94 -24.97 4.63 -0.55
N LYS A 95 -24.48 5.69 0.11
CA LYS A 95 -25.33 6.77 0.63
C LYS A 95 -25.45 7.87 -0.42
N GLU A 96 -26.65 8.43 -0.59
CA GLU A 96 -26.88 9.54 -1.53
C GLU A 96 -25.99 10.76 -1.25
N SER A 97 -25.59 10.98 0.00
CA SER A 97 -24.71 12.08 0.39
C SER A 97 -23.27 11.91 -0.09
N VAL A 98 -22.85 10.69 -0.47
CA VAL A 98 -21.50 10.39 -0.97
C VAL A 98 -21.49 10.55 -2.48
N LYS A 99 -20.69 11.48 -2.99
CA LYS A 99 -20.59 11.82 -4.41
C LYS A 99 -19.32 11.26 -5.02
N VAL A 100 -19.32 11.15 -6.36
CA VAL A 100 -18.13 10.72 -7.11
C VAL A 100 -16.98 11.69 -6.85
N ARG A 101 -15.80 11.14 -6.53
CA ARG A 101 -14.56 11.85 -6.10
C ARG A 101 -14.53 12.33 -4.65
N ASP A 102 -15.56 12.05 -3.85
CA ASP A 102 -15.46 12.28 -2.41
C ASP A 102 -14.38 11.38 -1.81
N ILE A 103 -13.65 11.93 -0.84
CA ILE A 103 -12.69 11.19 -0.02
C ILE A 103 -13.42 10.72 1.23
N VAL A 104 -13.39 9.41 1.48
CA VAL A 104 -14.03 8.79 2.64
C VAL A 104 -12.97 8.17 3.53
N PHE A 105 -13.02 8.51 4.82
CA PHE A 105 -12.20 7.88 5.85
C PHE A 105 -12.98 6.73 6.51
N GLY A 106 -12.47 5.51 6.37
CA GLY A 106 -13.06 4.34 7.01
C GLY A 106 -12.77 4.31 8.51
N GLN A 107 -13.72 4.77 9.33
CA GLN A 107 -13.63 4.68 10.80
C GLN A 107 -13.82 3.25 11.32
N GLY A 108 -14.42 2.38 10.49
CA GLY A 108 -14.60 0.96 10.74
C GLY A 108 -14.99 0.25 9.43
N ALA A 109 -14.98 -1.08 9.44
CA ALA A 109 -15.37 -1.91 8.32
C ALA A 109 -16.25 -3.07 8.79
N THR A 110 -17.35 -3.30 8.10
CA THR A 110 -18.16 -4.52 8.24
C THR A 110 -17.78 -5.51 7.14
N THR A 111 -18.02 -6.80 7.38
CA THR A 111 -17.75 -7.86 6.40
C THR A 111 -18.80 -8.94 6.48
N ASP A 112 -19.01 -9.63 5.36
CA ASP A 112 -19.84 -10.82 5.18
C ASP A 112 -19.01 -12.12 5.21
N SER A 113 -17.69 -12.01 5.41
CA SER A 113 -16.76 -13.13 5.52
C SER A 113 -16.90 -13.91 6.83
#